data_AF-A0A1H5SNN6-F1
#
_entry.id   AF-A0A1H5SNN6-F1
#
_cell.length_a   1.000
_cell.length_b   1.000
_cell.length_c   1.000
_cell.angle_alpha   90.00
_cell.angle_beta   90.00
_cell.angle_gamma   90.00
#
_symmetry.space_group_name_H-M   'P 1'
#
loop_
_entity.id
_entity.type
_entity.pdbx_description
1 polymer ?
#
loop_
_entity_poly.entity_id
_entity_poly.type
_entity_poly.pdbx_seq_one_letter_code
_entity_poly.pdbx_strand_id
1 'polypeptide(L)'
;MPPKFPVGAADGDDRALSGIDGLIIAFVFLLASVAAASSLPQTAPQQGAPMAVLFPPWISRADAIASSFAAGHLVLRTGRLSSIVIVASGTEASTRMARPAGAWMTLALAGLAGCLDMPVTLEPSP
;
A
#
# COMPACT_ATOMS: atom_id res chain seq x y z
N MET A 1 7.79 3.60 -63.49
CA MET A 1 6.42 4.02 -63.10
C MET A 1 5.92 3.00 -62.09
N PRO A 2 6.03 3.24 -60.77
CA PRO A 2 5.61 2.24 -59.77
C PRO A 2 4.08 2.28 -59.54
N PRO A 3 3.45 1.13 -59.23
CA PRO A 3 2.02 1.06 -58.96
C PRO A 3 1.67 1.73 -57.62
N LYS A 4 0.61 2.54 -57.62
CA LYS A 4 -0.04 3.06 -56.40
C LYS A 4 -0.88 1.94 -55.79
N PHE A 5 -0.53 1.51 -54.57
CA PHE A 5 -1.45 0.75 -53.73
C PHE A 5 -2.45 1.72 -53.08
N PRO A 6 -3.75 1.40 -53.03
CA PRO A 6 -4.67 2.14 -52.20
C PRO A 6 -4.35 1.83 -50.73
N VAL A 7 -3.89 2.84 -49.99
CA VAL A 7 -3.96 2.84 -48.52
C VAL A 7 -5.45 2.82 -48.19
N GLY A 8 -5.93 1.65 -47.78
CA GLY A 8 -7.23 1.52 -47.15
C GLY A 8 -7.22 2.38 -45.90
N ALA A 9 -8.12 3.35 -45.85
CA ALA A 9 -8.45 4.07 -44.63
C ALA A 9 -8.84 3.03 -43.58
N ALA A 10 -7.97 2.86 -42.57
CA ALA A 10 -8.39 2.25 -41.32
C ALA A 10 -9.41 3.22 -40.72
N ASP A 11 -10.68 2.91 -40.93
CA ASP A 11 -11.81 3.54 -40.27
C ASP A 11 -11.62 3.28 -38.77
N GLY A 12 -11.07 4.28 -38.08
CA GLY A 12 -10.97 4.29 -36.64
C GLY A 12 -12.37 4.38 -36.11
N ASP A 13 -12.93 3.23 -35.71
CA ASP A 13 -14.12 3.19 -34.88
C ASP A 13 -13.68 3.53 -33.43
N ASP A 14 -13.18 4.75 -33.25
CA ASP A 14 -13.02 5.43 -31.96
C ASP A 14 -14.35 6.04 -31.50
N ARG A 15 -15.45 5.33 -31.76
CA ARG A 15 -16.76 5.62 -31.20
C ARG A 15 -16.76 5.27 -29.72
N ALA A 16 -16.25 6.22 -28.95
CA ALA A 16 -16.61 6.51 -27.58
C ALA A 16 -16.72 5.27 -26.69
N LEU A 17 -15.70 5.05 -25.83
CA LEU A 17 -15.94 4.45 -24.52
C LEU A 17 -17.21 5.10 -23.97
N SER A 18 -18.31 4.34 -23.99
CA SER A 18 -19.62 4.88 -23.67
C SER A 18 -19.55 5.42 -22.25
N GLY A 19 -20.27 6.49 -21.93
CA GLY A 19 -20.33 6.98 -20.53
C GLY A 19 -20.69 5.86 -19.53
N ILE A 20 -21.38 4.83 -20.04
CA ILE A 20 -21.69 3.59 -19.35
C ILE A 20 -20.44 2.72 -19.11
N ASP A 21 -19.53 2.58 -20.08
CA ASP A 21 -18.27 1.83 -19.89
C ASP A 21 -17.38 2.51 -18.85
N GLY A 22 -17.28 3.85 -18.90
CA GLY A 22 -16.58 4.62 -17.88
C GLY A 22 -17.20 4.44 -16.49
N LEU A 23 -18.53 4.47 -16.39
CA LEU A 23 -19.26 4.21 -15.14
C LEU A 23 -19.02 2.78 -14.63
N ILE A 24 -19.07 1.78 -15.51
CA ILE A 24 -18.83 0.37 -15.15
C ILE A 24 -17.40 0.20 -14.65
N ILE A 25 -16.40 0.74 -15.34
CA ILE A 25 -15.01 0.67 -14.91
C ILE A 25 -14.84 1.35 -13.54
N ALA A 26 -15.40 2.54 -13.34
CA ALA A 26 -15.33 3.23 -12.06
C ALA A 26 -16.02 2.44 -10.94
N PHE A 27 -17.17 1.84 -11.22
CA PHE A 27 -17.92 1.02 -10.26
C PHE A 27 -17.19 -0.27 -9.89
N VAL A 28 -16.63 -0.97 -10.88
CA VAL A 28 -15.79 -2.16 -10.65
C VAL A 28 -14.56 -1.79 -9.82
N PHE A 29 -13.92 -0.66 -10.11
CA PHE A 29 -12.76 -0.20 -9.36
C PHE A 29 -13.11 0.15 -7.90
N LEU A 30 -14.26 0.80 -7.69
CA LEU A 30 -14.79 1.10 -6.37
C LEU A 30 -15.10 -0.19 -5.60
N LEU A 31 -15.80 -1.14 -6.22
CA LEU A 31 -16.12 -2.43 -5.60
C LEU A 31 -14.87 -3.24 -5.29
N ALA A 32 -13.88 -3.26 -6.19
CA ALA A 32 -12.59 -3.92 -5.94
C ALA A 32 -11.85 -3.26 -4.76
N SER A 33 -11.89 -1.94 -4.66
CA SER A 33 -11.29 -1.20 -3.54
C SER A 33 -12.01 -1.48 -2.22
N VAL A 34 -13.34 -1.52 -2.22
CA VAL A 34 -14.15 -1.85 -1.04
C VAL A 34 -13.96 -3.31 -0.64
N ALA A 35 -13.92 -4.23 -1.60
CA ALA A 35 -13.67 -5.65 -1.36
C ALA A 35 -12.27 -5.86 -0.79
N ALA A 36 -11.25 -5.21 -1.36
CA ALA A 36 -9.89 -5.21 -0.82
C ALA A 36 -9.85 -4.65 0.60
N ALA A 37 -10.57 -3.56 0.86
CA ALA A 37 -10.68 -2.98 2.20
C ALA A 37 -11.38 -3.92 3.19
N SER A 38 -12.43 -4.63 2.76
CA SER A 38 -13.14 -5.61 3.60
C SER A 38 -12.34 -6.89 3.85
N SER A 39 -11.40 -7.22 2.96
CA SER A 39 -10.48 -8.34 3.13
C SER A 39 -9.32 -8.03 4.08
N LEU A 40 -9.14 -6.75 4.45
CA LEU A 40 -8.22 -6.41 5.53
C LEU A 40 -8.80 -7.00 6.82
N PRO A 41 -8.02 -7.73 7.61
CA PRO A 41 -8.47 -8.18 8.91
C PRO A 41 -8.77 -6.95 9.77
N GLN A 42 -10.05 -6.63 9.88
CA GLN A 42 -10.60 -5.56 10.72
C GLN A 42 -10.66 -5.98 12.20
N THR A 43 -10.06 -7.12 12.53
CA THR A 43 -9.91 -7.60 13.89
C THR A 43 -9.07 -6.59 14.65
N ALA A 44 -9.61 -6.11 15.78
CA ALA A 44 -8.91 -5.26 16.73
C ALA A 44 -7.46 -5.75 16.89
N PRO A 45 -6.47 -4.83 16.95
CA PRO A 45 -5.06 -5.19 16.95
C PRO A 45 -4.82 -6.32 17.95
N GLN A 46 -4.53 -7.51 17.44
CA GLN A 46 -4.23 -8.63 18.32
C GLN A 46 -3.05 -8.22 19.17
N GLN A 47 -3.19 -8.38 20.49
CA GLN A 47 -2.16 -8.03 21.45
C GLN A 47 -0.85 -8.74 21.03
N GLY A 48 0.16 -7.93 20.69
CA GLY A 48 1.47 -8.42 20.24
C GLY A 48 1.65 -8.62 18.73
N ALA A 49 0.63 -8.38 17.89
CA ALA A 49 0.80 -8.43 16.44
C ALA A 49 1.53 -7.17 15.93
N PRO A 50 2.57 -7.28 15.08
CA PRO A 50 3.26 -6.11 14.54
C PRO A 50 2.30 -5.21 13.76
N MET A 51 2.58 -3.90 13.76
CA MET A 51 1.79 -2.87 13.06
C MET A 51 2.65 -2.18 12.00
N ALA A 52 2.08 -1.88 10.84
CA ALA A 52 2.67 -0.97 9.86
C ALA A 52 2.21 0.46 10.12
N VAL A 53 3.16 1.37 10.24
CA VAL A 53 2.96 2.81 10.17
C VAL A 53 3.26 3.27 8.75
N LEU A 54 2.27 3.88 8.11
CA LEU A 54 2.43 4.47 6.78
C LEU A 54 2.73 5.96 6.93
N PHE A 55 3.88 6.34 6.38
CA PHE A 55 4.26 7.72 6.18
C PHE A 55 4.06 8.13 4.72
N PRO A 56 3.90 9.42 4.45
CA PRO A 56 3.85 9.92 3.09
C PRO A 56 5.13 9.60 2.28
N PRO A 57 5.01 9.40 0.96
CA PRO A 57 6.12 8.95 0.11
C PRO A 57 7.30 9.92 -0.01
N TRP A 58 7.11 11.20 0.30
CA TRP A 58 8.16 12.23 0.29
C TRP A 58 9.00 12.27 1.56
N ILE A 59 8.64 11.53 2.61
CA ILE A 59 9.47 11.43 3.80
C ILE A 59 10.61 10.42 3.57
N SER A 60 11.81 10.74 4.06
CA SER A 60 12.91 9.80 4.01
C SER A 60 12.65 8.63 4.98
N ARG A 61 13.23 7.47 4.68
CA ARG A 61 13.17 6.31 5.57
C ARG A 61 13.73 6.63 6.96
N ALA A 62 14.82 7.39 7.04
CA ALA A 62 15.46 7.76 8.29
C ALA A 62 14.53 8.64 9.16
N ASP A 63 13.85 9.61 8.54
CA ASP A 63 12.90 10.48 9.23
C ASP A 63 11.64 9.71 9.69
N ALA A 64 11.16 8.77 8.88
CA ALA A 64 10.04 7.90 9.25
C ALA A 64 10.38 7.03 10.48
N ILE A 65 11.60 6.47 10.50
CA ILE A 65 12.11 5.70 11.64
C ILE A 65 12.26 6.60 12.88
N ALA A 66 12.91 7.76 12.73
CA ALA A 66 13.11 8.71 13.82
C ALA A 66 11.78 9.19 14.43
N SER A 67 10.79 9.53 13.59
CA SER A 67 9.45 9.91 14.04
C SER A 67 8.74 8.77 14.77
N SER A 68 8.89 7.54 14.28
CA SER A 68 8.33 6.36 14.95
C SER A 68 8.93 6.15 16.34
N PHE A 69 10.25 6.26 16.47
CA PHE A 69 10.93 6.20 17.77
C PHE A 69 10.56 7.36 18.69
N ALA A 70 10.46 8.58 18.16
CA ALA A 70 10.06 9.76 18.94
C ALA A 70 8.64 9.61 19.52
N ALA A 71 7.76 8.88 18.83
CA ALA A 71 6.42 8.53 19.29
C ALA A 71 6.39 7.31 20.24
N GLY A 72 7.55 6.79 20.64
CA GLY A 72 7.68 5.69 21.58
C GLY A 72 7.48 4.30 20.97
N HIS A 73 7.44 4.20 19.64
CA HIS A 73 7.30 2.91 18.96
C HIS A 73 8.64 2.19 18.86
N LEU A 74 8.62 0.87 19.06
CA LEU A 74 9.77 0.02 18.82
C LEU A 74 9.78 -0.41 17.35
N VAL A 75 10.66 0.19 16.54
CA VAL A 75 10.79 -0.13 15.11
C VAL A 75 11.46 -1.49 14.97
N LEU A 76 10.74 -2.44 14.36
CA LEU A 76 11.24 -3.78 14.11
C LEU A 76 12.00 -3.84 12.78
N ARG A 77 11.41 -3.26 11.72
CA ARG A 77 11.96 -3.26 10.36
C ARG A 77 11.25 -2.23 9.49
N THR A 78 11.76 -2.02 8.28
CA THR A 78 11.09 -1.21 7.27
C THR A 78 10.32 -2.08 6.30
N GLY A 79 9.18 -1.58 5.84
CA GLY A 79 8.35 -2.27 4.87
C GLY A 79 8.93 -2.25 3.44
N ARG A 80 8.15 -2.80 2.52
CA ARG A 80 8.47 -2.93 1.08
C ARG A 80 8.72 -1.57 0.41
N LEU A 81 8.08 -0.53 0.91
CA LEU A 81 8.32 0.86 0.51
C LEU A 81 9.09 1.57 1.63
N SER A 82 9.98 2.50 1.26
CA SER A 82 10.80 3.28 2.19
C SER A 82 9.97 4.10 3.21
N SER A 83 8.73 4.42 2.87
CA SER A 83 7.81 5.20 3.70
C SER A 83 6.91 4.33 4.59
N ILE A 84 7.12 3.02 4.61
CA ILE A 84 6.43 2.09 5.51
C ILE A 84 7.40 1.68 6.61
N VAL A 85 7.02 1.87 7.87
CA VAL A 85 7.80 1.44 9.04
C VAL A 85 6.98 0.41 9.80
N ILE A 86 7.56 -0.74 10.10
CA ILE A 86 6.90 -1.81 10.85
C ILE A 86 7.36 -1.72 12.31
N VAL A 87 6.41 -1.52 13.21
CA VAL A 87 6.64 -1.33 14.65
C VAL A 87 6.01 -2.47 15.44
N ALA A 88 6.56 -2.76 16.62
CA ALA A 88 5.95 -3.70 17.55
C ALA A 88 4.64 -3.11 18.11
N SER A 89 3.58 -3.93 18.24
CA SER A 89 2.43 -3.50 19.03
C SER A 89 2.82 -3.43 20.49
N GLY A 90 2.51 -2.31 21.13
CA GLY A 90 2.59 -2.22 22.59
C GLY A 90 1.64 -3.21 23.26
N THR A 91 1.96 -3.56 24.51
CA THR A 91 1.03 -4.24 25.41
C THR A 91 -0.13 -3.30 25.75
N GLU A 92 -1.27 -3.80 26.23
CA GLU A 92 -2.48 -3.03 26.63
C GLU A 92 -2.21 -1.78 27.48
N ALA A 93 -1.11 -1.74 28.25
CA ALA A 93 -0.70 -0.55 29.00
C ALA A 93 -0.26 0.63 28.10
N SER A 94 0.04 0.36 26.83
CA SER A 94 0.46 1.31 25.78
C SER A 94 -0.66 1.68 24.81
N THR A 95 -1.93 1.50 25.20
CA THR A 95 -3.13 1.86 24.41
C THR A 95 -3.20 3.35 24.01
N ARG A 96 -2.21 4.15 24.42
CA ARG A 96 -2.01 5.54 23.99
C ARG A 96 -0.62 5.77 23.37
N MET A 97 -0.05 4.80 22.65
CA MET A 97 1.02 5.13 21.72
C MET A 97 0.43 6.03 20.63
N ALA A 98 0.80 7.30 20.67
CA ALA A 98 0.34 8.28 19.71
C ALA A 98 0.80 7.87 18.30
N ARG A 99 -0.04 8.14 17.30
CA ARG A 99 0.38 8.04 15.90
C ARG A 99 1.64 8.89 15.72
N PRO A 100 2.73 8.36 15.14
CA PRO A 100 3.95 9.14 14.91
C PRO A 100 3.66 10.43 14.17
N ALA A 101 4.38 11.50 14.49
CA ALA A 101 4.20 12.78 13.84
C ALA A 101 4.48 12.65 12.34
N GLY A 102 3.52 13.05 11.50
CA GLY A 102 3.62 12.91 10.05
C GLY A 102 3.24 11.53 9.50
N ALA A 103 2.91 10.54 10.34
CA ALA A 103 2.29 9.31 9.86
C ALA A 103 0.86 9.58 9.43
N TRP A 104 0.46 9.02 8.30
CA TRP A 104 -0.91 9.10 7.79
C TRP A 104 -1.82 8.11 8.50
N MET A 105 -1.34 6.86 8.64
CA MET A 105 -2.13 5.79 9.22
C MET A 105 -1.27 4.73 9.89
N THR A 106 -1.93 3.91 10.72
CA THR A 106 -1.36 2.78 11.45
C THR A 106 -2.27 1.58 11.21
N LEU A 107 -1.74 0.50 10.63
CA LEU A 107 -2.50 -0.73 10.31
C LEU A 107 -1.86 -1.94 10.99
N ALA A 108 -2.69 -2.92 11.37
CA ALA A 108 -2.18 -4.22 11.78
C ALA A 108 -1.55 -4.95 10.58
N LEU A 109 -0.42 -5.61 10.79
CA LEU A 109 0.28 -6.34 9.72
C LEU A 109 -0.35 -7.71 9.42
N ALA A 110 -1.29 -8.16 10.26
CA ALA A 110 -2.05 -9.38 10.04
C ALA A 110 -2.68 -9.36 8.63
N GLY A 111 -2.46 -10.41 7.83
CA GLY A 111 -2.97 -10.50 6.45
C GLY A 111 -2.32 -9.57 5.41
N LEU A 112 -1.59 -8.54 5.82
CA LEU A 112 -0.96 -7.54 4.95
C LEU A 112 0.56 -7.67 4.82
N ALA A 113 1.17 -8.56 5.60
CA ALA A 113 2.62 -8.75 5.61
C ALA A 113 3.19 -8.99 4.19
N GLY A 114 2.54 -9.79 3.35
CA GLY A 114 3.03 -10.02 1.98
C GLY A 114 3.06 -8.77 1.07
N CYS A 115 2.23 -7.75 1.36
CA CYS A 115 2.16 -6.52 0.58
C CYS A 115 3.06 -5.42 1.17
N LEU A 116 3.10 -5.33 2.50
CA LEU A 116 3.73 -4.22 3.21
C LEU A 116 5.14 -4.57 3.71
N ASP A 117 5.47 -5.84 3.84
CA ASP A 117 6.75 -6.29 4.35
C ASP A 117 7.75 -6.54 3.21
N MET A 118 9.02 -6.30 3.51
CA MET A 118 10.09 -6.68 2.60
C MET A 118 10.44 -8.15 2.85
N PRO A 119 10.46 -9.02 1.82
CA PRO A 119 10.93 -10.37 2.02
C PRO A 119 12.39 -10.34 2.47
N VAL A 120 12.68 -10.97 3.62
CA VAL A 120 14.06 -11.28 4.00
C VAL A 120 14.60 -12.22 2.94
N THR A 121 15.47 -11.69 2.09
CA THR A 121 16.22 -12.52 1.14
C THR A 121 17.35 -13.13 1.97
N LEU A 122 17.14 -14.36 2.44
CA LEU A 122 18.24 -15.18 2.93
C LEU A 122 19.11 -15.49 1.73
N GLU A 123 20.15 -14.69 1.51
CA GLU A 123 21.24 -15.10 0.63
C GLU A 123 21.89 -16.34 1.28
N PRO A 124 21.89 -17.51 0.63
CA PRO A 124 22.63 -18.65 1.14
C PRO A 124 24.12 -18.34 1.04
N SER A 125 24.75 -18.12 2.19
CA SER A 125 26.21 -18.01 2.31
C SER A 125 26.84 -19.31 1.78
N PRO A 126 27.87 -19.22 0.91
CA PRO A 126 28.59 -20.37 0.37
C PRO A 126 29.39 -21.14 1.43
#